data_AF-A0A8J7TRC5-F1
#
_entry.id   AF-A0A8J7TRC5-F1
#
_cell.length_a   1.000
_cell.length_b   1.000
_cell.length_c   1.000
_cell.angle_alpha   90.00
_cell.angle_beta   90.00
_cell.angle_gamma   90.00
#
_symmetry.space_group_name_H-M   'P 1'
#
loop_
_entity.id
_entity.type
_entity.pdbx_description
1 polymer ?
#
loop_
_entity_poly.entity_id
_entity_poly.type
_entity_poly.pdbx_seq_one_letter_code
_entity_poly.pdbx_strand_id
1 'polypeptide(L)'
;MSDTTATDYDTDMQTIDQYVAAVVEAKSKMVTAYTAAIDNVQAAFQTASAQEASPDIVGVFLKTGLKTLEKTAVTAVKDSTGADLGPLVDLVHALSDEVDRAAKAAVSKAASEWVSALRATIVNNYTQGQTGEALRNQIRNEYNGNDEGGRGGYIGGIENELAALRTVVPPTVQTIAASMLLSWINQNFNNDCMDGTGFIQLQYDSDGNAVSASVVAPLGDRVASALNNILSDAGVARLMDLDVVKKVCRDTVCMGFEGNNTVRADTDDQGAHDFLTSADTWNKSTRFSS
;
A
#
# COMPACT_ATOMS: atom_id res chain seq x y z
N MET A 1 30.95 9.31 30.42
CA MET A 1 31.70 8.15 29.93
C MET A 1 30.79 6.96 30.17
N SER A 2 30.22 6.40 29.10
CA SER A 2 29.29 5.27 29.20
C SER A 2 30.13 3.99 29.20
N ASP A 3 29.96 3.17 30.23
CA ASP A 3 30.58 1.84 30.33
C ASP A 3 30.07 0.97 29.19
N THR A 4 30.94 0.68 28.22
CA THR A 4 30.76 -0.39 27.24
C THR A 4 31.47 -1.63 27.76
N THR A 5 30.98 -2.21 28.86
CA THR A 5 31.34 -3.58 29.23
C THR A 5 30.54 -4.51 28.33
N ALA A 6 31.24 -5.37 27.58
CA ALA A 6 30.61 -6.47 26.87
C ALA A 6 29.65 -7.21 27.81
N THR A 7 28.39 -7.35 27.42
CA THR A 7 27.48 -8.29 28.06
C THR A 7 28.06 -9.69 27.95
N ASP A 8 27.79 -10.56 28.93
CA ASP A 8 28.21 -11.96 28.85
C ASP A 8 27.67 -12.60 27.55
N TYR A 9 28.45 -13.48 26.92
CA TYR A 9 28.18 -14.09 25.61
C TYR A 9 26.75 -14.64 25.50
N ASP A 10 26.25 -15.25 26.58
CA ASP A 10 24.90 -15.79 26.66
C ASP A 10 23.83 -14.70 26.50
N THR A 11 24.06 -13.50 27.03
CA THR A 11 23.16 -12.35 26.88
C THR A 11 23.19 -11.83 25.46
N ASP A 12 24.36 -11.73 24.84
CA ASP A 12 24.50 -11.30 23.44
C ASP A 12 23.80 -12.29 22.49
N MET A 13 23.94 -13.60 22.72
CA MET A 13 23.23 -14.63 21.94
C MET A 13 21.72 -14.52 22.12
N GLN A 14 21.25 -14.22 23.33
CA GLN A 14 19.83 -13.99 23.58
C GLN A 14 19.31 -12.76 22.82
N THR A 15 20.08 -11.66 22.78
CA THR A 15 19.73 -10.46 22.00
C THR A 15 19.63 -10.78 20.51
N ILE A 16 20.58 -11.54 19.95
CA ILE A 16 20.54 -12.01 18.56
C ILE A 16 19.27 -12.84 18.30
N ASP A 17 18.94 -13.77 19.20
CA ASP A 17 17.74 -14.61 19.03
C ASP A 17 16.45 -13.80 19.10
N GLN A 18 16.37 -12.80 19.99
CA GLN A 18 15.25 -11.86 20.06
C GLN A 18 15.12 -11.02 18.79
N TYR A 19 16.24 -10.51 18.27
CA TYR A 19 16.27 -9.76 17.02
C TYR A 19 15.76 -10.60 15.85
N VAL A 20 16.28 -11.81 15.68
CA VAL A 20 15.83 -12.73 14.63
C VAL A 20 14.34 -13.04 14.74
N ALA A 21 13.85 -13.30 15.95
CA ALA A 21 12.43 -13.53 16.20
C ALA A 21 11.58 -12.31 15.82
N ALA A 22 12.01 -11.10 16.19
CA ALA A 22 11.32 -9.86 15.84
C ALA A 22 11.30 -9.61 14.33
N VAL A 23 12.40 -9.89 13.62
CA VAL A 23 12.45 -9.83 12.15
C VAL A 23 11.44 -10.80 11.53
N VAL A 24 11.43 -12.07 11.96
CA VAL A 24 10.50 -13.08 11.44
C VAL A 24 9.04 -12.69 11.69
N GLU A 25 8.73 -12.20 12.90
CA GLU A 25 7.40 -11.75 13.25
C GLU A 25 6.96 -10.56 12.39
N ALA A 26 7.81 -9.54 12.24
CA ALA A 26 7.51 -8.36 11.43
C ALA A 26 7.30 -8.74 9.94
N LYS A 27 8.17 -9.59 9.38
CA LYS A 27 8.00 -10.13 8.02
C LYS A 27 6.67 -10.86 7.86
N SER A 28 6.33 -11.74 8.80
CA SER A 28 5.08 -12.50 8.76
C SER A 28 3.85 -11.60 8.79
N LYS A 29 3.83 -10.58 9.66
CA LYS A 29 2.73 -9.60 9.73
C LYS A 29 2.59 -8.80 8.43
N MET A 30 3.70 -8.33 7.87
CA MET A 30 3.73 -7.59 6.60
C MET A 30 3.19 -8.44 5.43
N VAL A 31 3.66 -9.67 5.28
CA VAL A 31 3.20 -10.57 4.22
C VAL A 31 1.73 -10.95 4.40
N THR A 32 1.29 -11.19 5.63
CA THR A 32 -0.12 -11.48 5.94
C THR A 32 -1.02 -10.32 5.56
N ALA A 33 -0.66 -9.09 5.95
CA ALA A 33 -1.42 -7.89 5.61
C ALA A 33 -1.48 -7.69 4.07
N TYR A 34 -0.35 -7.86 3.39
CA TYR A 34 -0.27 -7.71 1.94
C TYR A 34 -1.11 -8.75 1.19
N THR A 35 -0.99 -10.02 1.55
CA THR A 35 -1.74 -11.11 0.88
C THR A 35 -3.24 -11.03 1.16
N ALA A 36 -3.65 -10.62 2.36
CA ALA A 36 -5.06 -10.33 2.65
C ALA A 36 -5.59 -9.12 1.84
N ALA A 37 -4.75 -8.11 1.58
CA ALA A 37 -5.13 -6.98 0.75
C ALA A 37 -5.32 -7.40 -0.72
N ILE A 38 -4.46 -8.28 -1.22
CA ILE A 38 -4.63 -8.91 -2.54
C ILE A 38 -5.99 -9.62 -2.63
N ASP A 39 -6.37 -10.39 -1.61
CA ASP A 39 -7.67 -11.08 -1.59
C ASP A 39 -8.85 -10.10 -1.66
N ASN A 40 -8.79 -8.98 -0.92
CA ASN A 40 -9.84 -7.96 -0.94
C ASN A 40 -10.02 -7.31 -2.32
N VAL A 41 -8.93 -7.10 -3.07
CA VAL A 41 -9.01 -6.48 -4.40
C VAL A 41 -9.29 -7.48 -5.51
N GLN A 42 -8.92 -8.75 -5.33
CA GLN A 42 -9.07 -9.79 -6.36
C GLN A 42 -10.52 -9.90 -6.85
N ALA A 43 -11.51 -9.76 -5.97
CA ALA A 43 -12.92 -9.80 -6.30
C ALA A 43 -13.33 -8.80 -7.41
N ALA A 44 -12.72 -7.60 -7.44
CA ALA A 44 -13.01 -6.59 -8.45
C ALA A 44 -12.58 -7.03 -9.87
N PHE A 45 -11.59 -7.92 -9.96
CA PHE A 45 -10.96 -8.35 -11.21
C PHE A 45 -11.29 -9.81 -11.61
N GLN A 46 -12.09 -10.53 -10.81
CA GLN A 46 -12.32 -11.98 -11.01
C GLN A 46 -12.84 -12.34 -12.40
N THR A 47 -13.70 -11.50 -12.97
CA THR A 47 -14.34 -11.71 -14.28
C THR A 47 -13.89 -10.68 -15.31
N ALA A 48 -12.75 -10.02 -15.10
CA ALA A 48 -12.15 -9.11 -16.08
C ALA A 48 -11.55 -9.91 -17.24
N SER A 49 -11.74 -9.44 -18.47
CA SER A 49 -11.04 -9.98 -19.63
C SER A 49 -9.53 -9.68 -19.56
N ALA A 50 -8.73 -10.42 -20.32
CA ALA A 50 -7.29 -10.17 -20.42
C ALA A 50 -6.97 -8.78 -21.01
N GLN A 51 -7.88 -8.19 -21.79
CA GLN A 51 -7.75 -6.80 -22.26
C GLN A 51 -8.05 -5.78 -21.15
N GLU A 52 -9.04 -6.06 -20.30
CA GLU A 52 -9.43 -5.15 -19.21
C GLU A 52 -8.45 -5.18 -18.03
N ALA A 53 -7.81 -6.32 -17.76
CA ALA A 53 -6.89 -6.50 -16.63
C ALA A 53 -5.63 -7.27 -17.07
N SER A 54 -4.79 -6.64 -17.88
CA SER A 54 -3.54 -7.25 -18.32
C SER A 54 -2.57 -7.45 -17.14
N PRO A 55 -1.66 -8.45 -17.20
CA PRO A 55 -0.69 -8.69 -16.16
C PRO A 55 0.18 -7.46 -15.82
N ASP A 56 0.53 -6.66 -16.83
CA ASP A 56 1.32 -5.45 -16.64
C ASP A 56 0.57 -4.42 -15.77
N ILE A 57 -0.69 -4.12 -16.10
CA ILE A 57 -1.51 -3.13 -15.37
C ILE A 57 -1.76 -3.62 -13.93
N VAL A 58 -2.07 -4.90 -13.77
CA VAL A 58 -2.32 -5.49 -12.45
C VAL A 58 -1.03 -5.50 -11.61
N GLY A 59 0.13 -5.75 -12.22
CA GLY A 59 1.42 -5.70 -11.54
C GLY A 59 1.71 -4.33 -10.94
N VAL A 60 1.36 -3.24 -11.64
CA VAL A 60 1.57 -1.88 -11.13
C VAL A 60 0.75 -1.60 -9.87
N PHE A 61 -0.53 -1.98 -9.83
CA PHE A 61 -1.31 -1.71 -8.61
C PHE A 61 -0.87 -2.60 -7.44
N LEU A 62 -0.51 -3.87 -7.69
CA LEU A 62 0.02 -4.77 -6.67
C LEU A 62 1.30 -4.20 -6.05
N LYS A 63 2.19 -3.63 -6.87
CA LYS A 63 3.39 -2.92 -6.43
C LYS A 63 3.07 -1.63 -5.68
N THR A 64 1.98 -0.95 -6.02
CA THR A 64 1.53 0.23 -5.26
C THR A 64 1.14 -0.17 -3.83
N GLY A 65 0.48 -1.31 -3.66
CA GLY A 65 0.23 -1.88 -2.33
C GLY A 65 1.51 -2.17 -1.55
N LEU A 66 2.54 -2.70 -2.20
CA LEU A 66 3.87 -2.91 -1.57
C LEU A 66 4.53 -1.59 -1.17
N LYS A 67 4.45 -0.57 -2.02
CA LYS A 67 4.98 0.77 -1.71
C LYS A 67 4.27 1.40 -0.50
N THR A 68 2.96 1.21 -0.36
CA THR A 68 2.21 1.65 0.82
C THR A 68 2.65 0.90 2.08
N LEU A 69 2.86 -0.42 1.96
CA LEU A 69 3.39 -1.27 3.02
C LEU A 69 4.78 -0.80 3.48
N GLU A 70 5.70 -0.61 2.54
CA GLU A 70 7.06 -0.13 2.78
C GLU A 70 7.06 1.24 3.45
N LYS A 71 6.33 2.22 2.88
CA LYS A 71 6.28 3.58 3.39
C LYS A 71 5.82 3.62 4.85
N THR A 72 4.80 2.83 5.19
CA THR A 72 4.17 2.88 6.51
C THR A 72 4.90 2.03 7.54
N ALA A 73 5.36 0.83 7.16
CA ALA A 73 5.94 -0.14 8.09
C ALA A 73 7.47 -0.02 8.20
N VAL A 74 8.15 0.43 7.13
CA VAL A 74 9.61 0.47 7.06
C VAL A 74 10.11 1.90 7.06
N THR A 75 9.76 2.71 6.04
CA THR A 75 10.29 4.07 5.90
C THR A 75 9.94 4.96 7.09
N ALA A 76 8.69 4.96 7.56
CA ALA A 76 8.29 5.77 8.71
C ALA A 76 9.06 5.42 9.99
N VAL A 77 9.33 4.12 10.23
CA VAL A 77 10.12 3.69 11.38
C VAL A 77 11.58 4.11 11.20
N LYS A 78 12.16 3.86 10.02
CA LYS A 78 13.51 4.26 9.63
C LYS A 78 13.76 5.75 9.88
N ASP A 79 12.85 6.61 9.42
CA ASP A 79 12.93 8.06 9.58
C ASP A 79 12.83 8.50 11.04
N SER A 80 12.08 7.76 11.87
CA SER A 80 11.88 8.08 13.28
C SER A 80 12.98 7.59 14.22
N THR A 81 13.64 6.47 13.88
CA THR A 81 14.62 5.81 14.75
C THR A 81 16.05 5.87 14.24
N GLY A 82 16.25 6.11 12.94
CA GLY A 82 17.56 6.02 12.28
C GLY A 82 18.07 4.59 12.06
N ALA A 83 17.29 3.56 12.43
CA ALA A 83 17.61 2.16 12.12
C ALA A 83 17.60 1.91 10.61
N ASP A 84 18.29 0.89 10.12
CA ASP A 84 18.31 0.56 8.69
C ASP A 84 17.12 -0.31 8.28
N LEU A 85 16.70 -1.24 9.16
CA LEU A 85 15.63 -2.23 8.93
C LEU A 85 15.85 -3.10 7.67
N GLY A 86 17.12 -3.35 7.31
CA GLY A 86 17.52 -4.05 6.08
C GLY A 86 16.71 -5.32 5.76
N PRO A 87 16.48 -6.25 6.71
CA PRO A 87 15.71 -7.45 6.43
C PRO A 87 14.27 -7.19 5.95
N LEU A 88 13.63 -6.10 6.38
CA LEU A 88 12.27 -5.73 5.93
C LEU A 88 12.29 -5.06 4.55
N VAL A 89 13.32 -4.25 4.27
CA VAL A 89 13.56 -3.69 2.93
C VAL A 89 13.75 -4.82 1.91
N ASP A 90 14.59 -5.80 2.24
CA ASP A 90 14.84 -6.97 1.40
C ASP A 90 13.56 -7.78 1.13
N LEU A 91 12.68 -7.90 2.13
CA LEU A 91 11.38 -8.54 1.95
C LEU A 91 10.53 -7.79 0.91
N VAL A 92 10.41 -6.46 1.04
CA VAL A 92 9.59 -5.65 0.11
C VAL A 92 10.13 -5.77 -1.32
N HIS A 93 11.45 -5.70 -1.51
CA HIS A 93 12.08 -5.90 -2.82
C HIS A 93 11.79 -7.30 -3.37
N ALA A 94 11.97 -8.34 -2.56
CA ALA A 94 11.71 -9.72 -2.98
C ALA A 94 10.24 -9.94 -3.38
N LEU A 95 9.28 -9.34 -2.66
CA LEU A 95 7.87 -9.37 -3.03
C LEU A 95 7.60 -8.63 -4.35
N SER A 96 8.25 -7.48 -4.57
CA SER A 96 8.14 -6.72 -5.82
C SER A 96 8.68 -7.51 -7.01
N ASP A 97 9.83 -8.17 -6.85
CA ASP A 97 10.42 -9.02 -7.89
C ASP A 97 9.53 -10.22 -8.20
N GLU A 98 8.88 -10.79 -7.19
CA GLU A 98 7.92 -11.88 -7.35
C GLU A 98 6.66 -11.43 -8.12
N VAL A 99 6.15 -10.21 -7.87
CA VAL A 99 5.08 -9.61 -8.69
C VAL A 99 5.50 -9.52 -10.16
N ASP A 100 6.72 -9.02 -10.45
CA ASP A 100 7.23 -8.91 -11.81
C ASP A 100 7.40 -10.26 -12.49
N ARG A 101 7.98 -11.23 -11.77
CA ARG A 101 8.17 -12.59 -12.27
C ARG A 101 6.83 -13.23 -12.61
N ALA A 102 5.86 -13.07 -11.72
CA ALA A 102 4.55 -13.66 -11.91
C ALA A 102 3.79 -12.98 -13.06
N ALA A 103 3.87 -11.65 -13.20
CA ALA A 103 3.28 -10.91 -14.32
C ALA A 103 3.84 -11.39 -15.68
N LYS A 104 5.17 -11.56 -15.77
CA LYS A 104 5.84 -12.11 -16.96
C LYS A 104 5.42 -13.55 -17.28
N ALA A 105 5.12 -14.35 -16.26
CA ALA A 105 4.68 -15.74 -16.44
C ALA A 105 3.19 -15.86 -16.77
N ALA A 106 2.43 -14.76 -16.73
CA ALA A 106 0.98 -14.73 -16.95
C ALA A 106 0.58 -14.45 -18.41
N VAL A 107 1.54 -14.40 -19.35
CA VAL A 107 1.25 -14.28 -20.79
C VAL A 107 0.28 -15.41 -21.17
N SER A 108 -0.99 -15.07 -21.47
CA SER A 108 -2.15 -15.95 -21.76
C SER A 108 -3.07 -16.41 -20.61
N LYS A 109 -2.85 -15.98 -19.35
CA LYS A 109 -3.75 -16.32 -18.23
C LYS A 109 -4.81 -15.23 -17.97
N ALA A 110 -5.95 -15.62 -17.40
CA ALA A 110 -6.88 -14.65 -16.83
C ALA A 110 -6.27 -13.96 -15.60
N ALA A 111 -6.60 -12.69 -15.36
CA ALA A 111 -6.04 -11.90 -14.26
C ALA A 111 -6.19 -12.59 -12.89
N SER A 112 -7.34 -13.21 -12.65
CA SER A 112 -7.66 -13.92 -11.40
C SER A 112 -6.82 -15.17 -11.14
N GLU A 113 -6.48 -15.93 -12.18
CA GLU A 113 -5.65 -17.14 -12.08
C GLU A 113 -4.22 -16.79 -11.69
N TRP A 114 -3.68 -15.74 -12.30
CA TRP A 114 -2.33 -15.31 -11.98
C TRP A 114 -2.24 -14.63 -10.60
N VAL A 115 -3.20 -13.77 -10.22
CA VAL A 115 -3.25 -13.19 -8.87
C VAL A 115 -3.30 -14.28 -7.79
N SER A 116 -4.07 -15.35 -8.02
CA SER A 116 -4.12 -16.51 -7.12
C SER A 116 -2.78 -17.24 -7.05
N ALA A 117 -2.11 -17.45 -8.19
CA ALA A 117 -0.80 -18.12 -8.25
C ALA A 117 0.31 -17.29 -7.58
N LEU A 118 0.30 -15.98 -7.76
CA LEU A 118 1.20 -15.04 -7.08
C LEU A 118 1.02 -15.14 -5.57
N ARG A 119 -0.22 -15.03 -5.08
CA ARG A 119 -0.52 -15.12 -3.65
C ARG A 119 -0.05 -16.45 -3.06
N ALA A 120 -0.32 -17.57 -3.73
CA ALA A 120 0.14 -18.89 -3.29
C ALA A 120 1.68 -18.94 -3.20
N THR A 121 2.38 -18.35 -4.17
CA THR A 121 3.84 -18.27 -4.17
C THR A 121 4.35 -17.42 -3.01
N ILE A 122 3.74 -16.26 -2.76
CA ILE A 122 4.12 -15.39 -1.66
C ILE A 122 3.94 -16.09 -0.31
N VAL A 123 2.80 -16.75 -0.10
CA VAL A 123 2.51 -17.51 1.12
C VAL A 123 3.54 -18.62 1.32
N ASN A 124 3.81 -19.41 0.28
CA ASN A 124 4.75 -20.53 0.37
C ASN A 124 6.20 -20.07 0.64
N ASN A 125 6.64 -18.97 0.00
CA ASN A 125 8.03 -18.52 0.09
C ASN A 125 8.31 -17.64 1.32
N TYR A 126 7.31 -16.88 1.79
CA TYR A 126 7.52 -15.82 2.77
C TYR A 126 6.71 -15.94 4.06
N THR A 127 5.81 -16.92 4.18
CA THR A 127 5.10 -17.20 5.44
C THR A 127 5.36 -18.60 5.98
N GLN A 128 5.50 -19.60 5.11
CA GLN A 128 5.73 -20.99 5.54
C GLN A 128 7.23 -21.24 5.78
N GLY A 129 7.57 -21.80 6.94
CA GLY A 129 8.92 -22.31 7.22
C GLY A 129 10.00 -21.27 7.49
N GLN A 130 9.67 -19.98 7.65
CA GLN A 130 10.64 -18.97 8.04
C GLN A 130 11.01 -19.09 9.54
N THR A 131 12.02 -19.90 9.84
CA THR A 131 12.54 -20.10 11.21
C THR A 131 13.54 -19.02 11.64
N GLY A 132 13.98 -18.18 10.69
CA GLY A 132 15.05 -17.21 10.88
C GLY A 132 16.44 -17.84 11.06
N GLU A 133 16.60 -19.14 10.88
CA GLU A 133 17.85 -19.85 11.17
C GLU A 133 19.03 -19.38 10.31
N ALA A 134 18.81 -19.15 9.01
CA ALA A 134 19.85 -18.59 8.13
C ALA A 134 20.33 -17.22 8.61
N LEU A 135 19.38 -16.34 8.98
CA LEU A 135 19.68 -15.01 9.51
C LEU A 135 20.41 -15.09 10.86
N ARG A 136 19.95 -15.98 11.76
CA ARG A 136 20.61 -16.23 13.05
C ARG A 136 22.05 -16.68 12.85
N ASN A 137 22.29 -17.64 11.96
CA ASN A 137 23.63 -18.15 11.68
C ASN A 137 24.52 -17.06 11.07
N GLN A 138 24.00 -16.25 10.16
CA GLN A 138 24.71 -15.10 9.61
C GLN A 138 25.14 -14.13 10.72
N ILE A 139 24.21 -13.69 11.56
CA ILE A 139 24.48 -12.70 12.62
C ILE A 139 25.46 -13.26 13.66
N ARG A 140 25.32 -14.54 14.03
CA ARG A 140 26.27 -15.20 14.95
C ARG A 140 27.66 -15.30 14.34
N ASN A 141 27.77 -15.58 13.04
CA ASN A 141 29.06 -15.61 12.35
C ASN A 141 29.71 -14.22 12.30
N GLU A 142 28.93 -13.18 11.99
CA GLU A 142 29.38 -11.79 12.01
C GLU A 142 29.82 -11.37 13.43
N TYR A 143 29.03 -11.66 14.46
CA TYR A 143 29.40 -11.41 15.86
C TYR A 143 30.72 -12.09 16.25
N ASN A 144 30.87 -13.39 15.95
CA ASN A 144 32.07 -14.15 16.30
C ASN A 144 33.33 -13.67 15.55
N GLY A 145 33.15 -13.04 14.39
CA GLY A 145 34.24 -12.44 13.60
C GLY A 145 34.79 -11.13 14.17
N ASN A 146 34.12 -10.52 15.14
CA ASN A 146 34.56 -9.30 15.81
C ASN A 146 35.44 -9.59 17.04
N ASP A 147 36.33 -8.65 17.37
CA ASP A 147 37.05 -8.62 18.65
C ASP A 147 36.14 -8.15 19.80
N GLU A 148 36.63 -8.13 21.04
CA GLU A 148 35.80 -7.83 22.22
C GLU A 148 35.16 -6.44 22.16
N GLY A 149 35.90 -5.42 21.69
CA GLY A 149 35.38 -4.07 21.49
C GLY A 149 34.38 -3.99 20.32
N GLY A 150 34.64 -4.71 19.22
CA GLY A 150 33.75 -4.78 18.06
C GLY A 150 32.44 -5.51 18.36
N ARG A 151 32.47 -6.55 19.20
CA ARG A 151 31.26 -7.29 19.62
C ARG A 151 30.26 -6.42 20.36
N GLY A 152 30.74 -5.60 21.30
CA GLY A 152 29.87 -4.66 22.03
C GLY A 152 29.21 -3.64 21.10
N GLY A 153 29.96 -3.09 20.14
CA GLY A 153 29.42 -2.18 19.13
C GLY A 153 28.41 -2.86 18.19
N TYR A 154 28.70 -4.10 17.77
CA TYR A 154 27.81 -4.88 16.90
C TYR A 154 26.48 -5.23 17.60
N ILE A 155 26.54 -5.69 18.85
CA ILE A 155 25.33 -5.96 19.65
C ILE A 155 24.55 -4.69 19.93
N GLY A 156 25.20 -3.57 20.27
CA GLY A 156 24.51 -2.29 20.42
C GLY A 156 23.76 -1.86 19.14
N GLY A 157 24.31 -2.17 17.97
CA GLY A 157 23.62 -2.00 16.68
C GLY A 157 22.37 -2.87 16.56
N ILE A 158 22.48 -4.15 16.93
CA ILE A 158 21.35 -5.10 16.94
C ILE A 158 20.27 -4.69 17.93
N GLU A 159 20.63 -4.18 19.11
CA GLU A 159 19.67 -3.70 20.11
C GLU A 159 18.88 -2.49 19.59
N ASN A 160 19.55 -1.55 18.91
CA ASN A 160 18.89 -0.41 18.27
C ASN A 160 17.91 -0.86 17.17
N GLU A 161 18.32 -1.79 16.31
CA GLU A 161 17.45 -2.39 15.28
C GLU A 161 16.27 -3.17 15.89
N LEU A 162 16.50 -3.95 16.94
CA LEU A 162 15.46 -4.67 17.67
C LEU A 162 14.44 -3.71 18.30
N ALA A 163 14.90 -2.60 18.89
CA ALA A 163 14.02 -1.58 19.43
C ALA A 163 13.15 -0.95 18.33
N ALA A 164 13.72 -0.67 17.15
CA ALA A 164 12.98 -0.18 15.98
C ALA A 164 11.99 -1.22 15.43
N LEU A 165 12.38 -2.49 15.30
CA LEU A 165 11.49 -3.56 14.83
C LEU A 165 10.24 -3.72 15.71
N ARG A 166 10.36 -3.47 17.02
CA ARG A 166 9.22 -3.52 17.95
C ARG A 166 8.21 -2.40 17.73
N THR A 167 8.57 -1.32 17.05
CA THR A 167 7.64 -0.23 16.71
C THR A 167 7.04 -0.39 15.31
N VAL A 168 7.47 -1.39 14.53
CA VAL A 168 6.91 -1.69 13.22
C VAL A 168 5.47 -2.15 13.35
N VAL A 169 4.55 -1.33 12.85
CA VAL A 169 3.13 -1.64 12.73
C VAL A 169 2.78 -1.61 11.24
N PRO A 170 2.46 -2.75 10.62
CA PRO A 170 2.00 -2.75 9.24
C PRO A 170 0.72 -1.93 9.07
N PRO A 171 0.53 -1.27 7.91
CA PRO A 171 -0.75 -0.65 7.59
C PRO A 171 -1.87 -1.69 7.60
N THR A 172 -3.09 -1.23 7.84
CA THR A 172 -4.26 -2.11 7.79
C THR A 172 -4.42 -2.69 6.39
N VAL A 173 -5.05 -3.88 6.33
CA VAL A 173 -5.37 -4.55 5.05
C VAL A 173 -6.14 -3.61 4.12
N GLN A 174 -7.07 -2.83 4.67
CA GLN A 174 -7.90 -1.90 3.92
C GLN A 174 -7.12 -0.69 3.39
N THR A 175 -6.15 -0.16 4.14
CA THR A 175 -5.26 0.90 3.64
C THR A 175 -4.44 0.41 2.45
N ILE A 176 -3.89 -0.82 2.52
CA ILE A 176 -3.15 -1.42 1.41
C ILE A 176 -4.08 -1.63 0.20
N ALA A 177 -5.24 -2.26 0.41
CA ALA A 177 -6.21 -2.54 -0.65
C ALA A 177 -6.76 -1.26 -1.31
N ALA A 178 -7.03 -0.22 -0.53
CA ALA A 178 -7.46 1.06 -1.06
C ALA A 178 -6.37 1.65 -1.96
N SER A 179 -5.10 1.67 -1.52
CA SER A 179 -4.00 2.19 -2.34
C SER A 179 -3.85 1.46 -3.69
N MET A 180 -4.12 0.15 -3.72
CA MET A 180 -4.15 -0.64 -4.95
C MET A 180 -5.28 -0.18 -5.89
N LEU A 181 -6.51 -0.05 -5.40
CA LEU A 181 -7.65 0.37 -6.21
C LEU A 181 -7.55 1.84 -6.67
N LEU A 182 -7.00 2.73 -5.86
CA LEU A 182 -6.76 4.12 -6.28
C LEU A 182 -5.67 4.20 -7.35
N SER A 183 -4.62 3.37 -7.23
CA SER A 183 -3.60 3.23 -8.28
C SER A 183 -4.20 2.78 -9.61
N TRP A 184 -5.16 1.85 -9.58
CA TRP A 184 -5.88 1.43 -10.78
C TRP A 184 -6.56 2.61 -11.48
N ILE A 185 -7.26 3.46 -10.74
CA ILE A 185 -7.93 4.63 -11.31
C ILE A 185 -6.89 5.59 -11.90
N ASN A 186 -5.86 5.93 -11.12
CA ASN A 186 -4.84 6.90 -11.52
C ASN A 186 -4.02 6.47 -12.75
N GLN A 187 -3.73 5.18 -12.91
CA GLN A 187 -2.99 4.69 -14.09
C GLN A 187 -3.78 4.82 -15.39
N ASN A 188 -5.11 4.83 -15.29
CA ASN A 188 -5.98 5.05 -16.44
C ASN A 188 -6.21 6.54 -16.72
N PHE A 189 -5.59 7.45 -15.96
CA PHE A 189 -5.78 8.87 -16.16
C PHE A 189 -5.09 9.34 -17.45
N ASN A 190 -5.88 9.85 -18.40
CA ASN A 190 -5.42 10.22 -19.74
C ASN A 190 -5.14 11.72 -19.90
N ASN A 191 -4.89 12.44 -18.81
CA ASN A 191 -4.71 13.90 -18.73
C ASN A 191 -5.95 14.76 -19.02
N ASP A 192 -7.11 14.14 -19.21
CA ASP A 192 -8.39 14.84 -19.38
C ASP A 192 -9.35 14.47 -18.25
N CYS A 193 -9.60 15.43 -17.38
CA CYS A 193 -10.50 15.27 -16.24
C CYS A 193 -11.96 15.66 -16.55
N MET A 194 -12.26 16.09 -17.77
CA MET A 194 -13.62 16.43 -18.21
C MET A 194 -14.22 15.29 -19.02
N ASP A 195 -13.56 14.88 -20.10
CA ASP A 195 -14.11 13.90 -21.04
C ASP A 195 -13.27 12.63 -21.13
N GLY A 196 -12.24 12.53 -20.29
CA GLY A 196 -11.31 11.41 -20.28
C GLY A 196 -11.71 10.23 -19.40
N THR A 197 -10.70 9.57 -18.84
CA THR A 197 -10.83 8.40 -17.97
C THR A 197 -9.80 8.49 -16.84
N GLY A 198 -9.89 7.61 -15.85
CA GLY A 198 -9.02 7.58 -14.68
C GLY A 198 -9.32 8.64 -13.61
N PHE A 199 -10.60 8.91 -13.36
CA PHE A 199 -11.02 9.86 -12.33
C PHE A 199 -12.28 9.38 -11.60
N ILE A 200 -12.62 10.06 -10.51
CA ILE A 200 -13.90 9.91 -9.80
C ILE A 200 -14.84 11.04 -10.25
N GLN A 201 -16.06 10.70 -10.67
CA GLN A 201 -17.08 11.69 -10.97
C GLN A 201 -18.02 11.85 -9.78
N LEU A 202 -18.26 13.09 -9.36
CA LEU A 202 -19.23 13.46 -8.34
C LEU A 202 -20.27 14.40 -8.97
N GLN A 203 -21.54 14.04 -8.88
CA GLN A 203 -22.65 14.84 -9.42
C GLN A 203 -23.50 15.40 -8.28
N TYR A 204 -23.82 16.69 -8.39
CA TYR A 204 -24.76 17.40 -7.53
C TYR A 204 -25.91 17.97 -8.36
N ASP A 205 -27.08 18.11 -7.74
CA ASP A 205 -28.23 18.81 -8.32
C ASP A 205 -28.16 20.33 -8.07
N SER A 206 -29.13 21.06 -8.62
CA SER A 206 -29.24 22.52 -8.46
C SER A 206 -29.39 22.96 -6.99
N ASP A 207 -29.96 22.09 -6.14
CA ASP A 207 -30.13 22.33 -4.71
C ASP A 207 -28.87 21.98 -3.89
N GLY A 208 -27.85 21.42 -4.55
CA GLY A 208 -26.57 21.05 -3.97
C GLY A 208 -26.60 19.73 -3.21
N ASN A 209 -27.57 18.85 -3.46
CA ASN A 209 -27.59 17.50 -2.95
C ASN A 209 -26.69 16.60 -3.80
N ALA A 210 -26.02 15.64 -3.17
CA ALA A 210 -25.24 14.64 -3.89
C ALA A 210 -26.22 13.69 -4.63
N VAL A 211 -26.08 13.61 -5.94
CA VAL A 211 -26.92 12.80 -6.84
C VAL A 211 -26.25 11.48 -7.14
N SER A 212 -24.98 11.52 -7.53
CA SER A 212 -24.22 10.31 -7.83
C SER A 212 -22.72 10.49 -7.61
N ALA A 213 -22.05 9.36 -7.39
CA ALA A 213 -20.61 9.27 -7.34
C ALA A 213 -20.16 7.99 -8.04
N SER A 214 -19.29 8.09 -9.04
CA SER A 214 -18.84 6.92 -9.82
C SER A 214 -17.34 6.95 -10.08
N VAL A 215 -16.77 5.79 -10.38
CA VAL A 215 -15.41 5.66 -10.87
C VAL A 215 -15.45 5.63 -12.39
N VAL A 216 -14.83 6.60 -13.05
CA VAL A 216 -14.69 6.65 -14.51
C VAL A 216 -13.35 6.06 -14.88
N ALA A 217 -13.29 4.73 -14.96
CA ALA A 217 -12.13 3.93 -15.37
C ALA A 217 -12.61 2.55 -15.86
N PRO A 218 -11.76 1.76 -16.55
CA PRO A 218 -12.08 0.36 -16.83
C PRO A 218 -12.46 -0.38 -15.53
N LEU A 219 -13.53 -1.18 -15.59
CA LEU A 219 -14.11 -1.87 -14.43
C LEU A 219 -14.62 -0.93 -13.31
N GLY A 220 -14.93 0.33 -13.63
CA GLY A 220 -15.30 1.39 -12.69
C GLY A 220 -16.33 0.98 -11.63
N ASP A 221 -17.46 0.40 -12.04
CA ASP A 221 -18.53 -0.02 -11.10
C ASP A 221 -18.04 -1.08 -10.09
N ARG A 222 -17.15 -2.00 -10.54
CA ARG A 222 -16.58 -3.04 -9.67
C ARG A 222 -15.56 -2.45 -8.71
N VAL A 223 -14.73 -1.54 -9.19
CA VAL A 223 -13.75 -0.81 -8.38
C VAL A 223 -14.47 0.06 -7.34
N ALA A 224 -15.53 0.76 -7.73
CA ALA A 224 -16.39 1.55 -6.85
C ALA A 224 -17.04 0.69 -5.75
N SER A 225 -17.59 -0.47 -6.13
CA SER A 225 -18.18 -1.43 -5.19
C SER A 225 -17.14 -1.97 -4.20
N ALA A 226 -15.95 -2.35 -4.68
CA ALA A 226 -14.85 -2.79 -3.83
C ALA A 226 -14.37 -1.67 -2.89
N LEU A 227 -14.24 -0.43 -3.39
CA LEU A 227 -13.91 0.74 -2.59
C LEU A 227 -14.95 1.00 -1.49
N ASN A 228 -16.25 0.92 -1.81
CA ASN A 228 -17.30 1.08 -0.80
C ASN A 228 -17.15 0.09 0.38
N ASN A 229 -16.67 -1.13 0.13
CA ASN A 229 -16.46 -2.11 1.19
C ASN A 229 -15.24 -1.82 2.07
N ILE A 230 -14.21 -1.17 1.54
CA ILE A 230 -12.92 -1.01 2.25
C ILE A 230 -12.69 0.38 2.84
N LEU A 231 -13.28 1.44 2.28
CA LEU A 231 -12.93 2.82 2.64
C LEU A 231 -13.27 3.17 4.10
N SER A 232 -14.35 2.61 4.64
CA SER A 232 -14.76 2.84 6.04
C SER A 232 -13.69 2.36 7.03
N ASP A 233 -13.17 1.15 6.79
CA ASP A 233 -12.18 0.50 7.64
C ASP A 233 -10.77 1.06 7.41
N ALA A 234 -10.52 1.64 6.23
CA ALA A 234 -9.29 2.38 5.93
C ALA A 234 -9.23 3.76 6.60
N GLY A 235 -10.29 4.17 7.32
CA GLY A 235 -10.38 5.51 7.93
C GLY A 235 -10.63 6.63 6.92
N VAL A 236 -11.05 6.30 5.70
CA VAL A 236 -11.41 7.29 4.69
C VAL A 236 -12.88 7.65 4.87
N ALA A 237 -13.12 8.88 5.31
CA ALA A 237 -14.47 9.35 5.60
C ALA A 237 -15.20 9.86 4.35
N ARG A 238 -14.47 10.34 3.33
CA ARG A 238 -15.03 11.04 2.18
C ARG A 238 -14.32 10.64 0.89
N LEU A 239 -15.05 10.65 -0.23
CA LEU A 239 -14.47 10.40 -1.54
C LEU A 239 -13.47 11.48 -1.96
N MET A 240 -13.60 12.69 -1.42
CA MET A 240 -12.65 13.79 -1.65
C MET A 240 -11.31 13.61 -0.95
N ASP A 241 -11.22 12.71 0.03
CA ASP A 241 -9.96 12.38 0.72
C ASP A 241 -9.12 11.37 -0.09
N LEU A 242 -9.68 10.83 -1.19
CA LEU A 242 -8.98 9.88 -2.06
C LEU A 242 -7.97 10.61 -2.93
N ASP A 243 -6.73 10.11 -3.00
CA ASP A 243 -5.69 10.66 -3.86
C ASP A 243 -5.86 10.23 -5.33
N VAL A 244 -6.94 10.72 -5.94
CA VAL A 244 -7.34 10.45 -7.33
C VAL A 244 -7.87 11.73 -7.96
N VAL A 245 -7.72 11.92 -9.27
CA VAL A 245 -8.35 13.04 -9.98
C VAL A 245 -9.87 12.98 -9.81
N LYS A 246 -10.52 14.14 -9.63
CA LYS A 246 -11.98 14.23 -9.54
C LYS A 246 -12.56 15.15 -10.59
N LYS A 247 -13.70 14.75 -11.15
CA LYS A 247 -14.62 15.61 -11.88
C LYS A 247 -15.81 15.88 -10.97
N VAL A 248 -16.03 17.13 -10.61
CA VAL A 248 -17.14 17.51 -9.72
C VAL A 248 -18.08 18.41 -10.50
N CYS A 249 -19.34 18.00 -10.61
CA CYS A 249 -20.35 18.69 -11.41
C CYS A 249 -21.53 19.14 -10.56
N ARG A 250 -22.05 20.33 -10.85
CA ARG A 250 -23.36 20.80 -10.41
C ARG A 250 -24.19 21.05 -11.65
N ASP A 251 -25.30 20.33 -11.77
CA ASP A 251 -26.08 20.28 -13.00
C ASP A 251 -25.18 19.96 -14.21
N THR A 252 -25.05 20.89 -15.16
CA THR A 252 -24.22 20.75 -16.37
C THR A 252 -22.84 21.37 -16.26
N VAL A 253 -22.53 22.08 -15.16
CA VAL A 253 -21.25 22.77 -14.98
C VAL A 253 -20.32 21.92 -14.14
N CYS A 254 -19.09 21.71 -14.62
CA CYS A 254 -18.11 20.84 -13.97
C CYS A 254 -16.77 21.53 -13.77
N MET A 255 -16.05 21.08 -12.74
CA MET A 255 -14.65 21.40 -12.47
C MET A 255 -13.85 20.11 -12.31
N GLY A 256 -12.57 20.18 -12.68
CA GLY A 256 -11.60 19.11 -12.54
C GLY A 256 -10.61 19.41 -11.43
N PHE A 257 -10.32 18.42 -10.59
CA PHE A 257 -9.44 18.53 -9.43
C PHE A 257 -8.38 17.44 -9.44
N GLU A 258 -7.17 17.80 -9.03
CA GLU A 258 -6.09 16.86 -8.77
C GLU A 258 -6.37 15.95 -7.57
N GLY A 259 -5.53 14.92 -7.38
CA GLY A 259 -5.56 14.04 -6.20
C GLY A 259 -5.53 14.79 -4.86
N ASN A 260 -4.76 15.88 -4.81
CA ASN A 260 -4.67 16.78 -3.65
C ASN A 260 -5.75 17.87 -3.61
N ASN A 261 -6.79 17.76 -4.44
CA ASN A 261 -7.91 18.70 -4.55
C ASN A 261 -7.56 20.11 -5.06
N THR A 262 -6.40 20.29 -5.69
CA THR A 262 -6.09 21.52 -6.43
C THR A 262 -6.90 21.57 -7.73
N VAL A 263 -7.39 22.75 -8.12
CA VAL A 263 -8.10 22.92 -9.41
C VAL A 263 -7.15 22.64 -10.57
N ARG A 264 -7.55 21.70 -11.43
CA ARG A 264 -6.87 21.34 -12.70
C ARG A 264 -7.56 21.97 -13.90
N ALA A 265 -8.89 21.96 -13.90
CA ALA A 265 -9.72 22.52 -14.97
C ALA A 265 -10.88 23.29 -14.34
N ASP A 266 -10.94 24.57 -14.66
CA ASP A 266 -11.82 25.54 -14.00
C ASP A 266 -13.11 25.80 -14.80
N THR A 267 -14.04 26.54 -14.20
CA THR A 267 -15.28 27.02 -14.82
C THR A 267 -15.40 28.54 -14.74
N ASP A 268 -15.97 29.15 -15.78
CA ASP A 268 -16.26 30.58 -15.81
C ASP A 268 -17.57 30.93 -15.07
N ASP A 269 -18.36 29.93 -14.63
CA ASP A 269 -19.57 30.15 -13.84
C ASP A 269 -19.19 30.33 -12.36
N GLN A 270 -19.20 31.58 -11.89
CA GLN A 270 -18.84 31.92 -10.52
C GLN A 270 -19.71 31.20 -9.47
N GLY A 271 -21.01 31.00 -9.75
CA GLY A 271 -21.92 30.35 -8.81
C GLY A 271 -21.66 28.85 -8.69
N ALA A 272 -21.29 28.20 -9.80
CA ALA A 272 -20.81 26.83 -9.79
C ALA A 272 -19.43 26.72 -9.13
N HIS A 273 -18.50 27.62 -9.47
CA HIS A 273 -17.16 27.66 -8.90
C HIS A 273 -17.19 27.74 -7.37
N ASP A 274 -17.93 28.69 -6.81
CA ASP A 274 -18.03 28.89 -5.35
C ASP A 274 -18.62 27.66 -4.64
N PHE A 275 -19.59 27.00 -5.30
CA PHE A 275 -20.19 25.77 -4.76
C PHE A 275 -19.21 24.58 -4.81
N LEU A 276 -18.57 24.37 -5.95
CA LEU A 276 -17.72 23.20 -6.24
C LEU A 276 -16.38 23.24 -5.51
N THR A 277 -15.93 24.41 -5.05
CA THR A 277 -14.72 24.57 -4.24
C THR A 277 -15.01 24.60 -2.74
N SER A 278 -16.28 24.57 -2.32
CA SER A 278 -16.65 24.64 -0.91
C SER A 278 -16.49 23.31 -0.18
N ALA A 279 -15.93 23.37 1.04
CA ALA A 279 -15.76 22.18 1.89
C ALA A 279 -17.11 21.54 2.29
N ASP A 280 -18.17 22.33 2.43
CA ASP A 280 -19.50 21.83 2.79
C ASP A 280 -20.12 20.96 1.69
N THR A 281 -19.87 21.29 0.41
CA THR A 281 -20.24 20.43 -0.72
C THR A 281 -19.49 19.10 -0.64
N TRP A 282 -18.18 19.15 -0.44
CA TRP A 282 -17.32 17.96 -0.42
C TRP A 282 -17.65 16.98 0.70
N ASN A 283 -18.18 17.47 1.82
CA ASN A 283 -18.62 16.64 2.95
C ASN A 283 -19.78 15.70 2.61
N LYS A 284 -20.51 15.93 1.51
CA LYS A 284 -21.70 15.17 1.14
C LYS A 284 -21.37 13.87 0.38
N SER A 285 -20.19 13.75 -0.23
CA SER A 285 -19.80 12.56 -1.01
C SER A 285 -18.97 11.57 -0.18
N THR A 286 -19.63 10.62 0.46
CA THR A 286 -18.98 9.60 1.33
C THR A 286 -18.88 8.21 0.72
N ARG A 287 -19.69 7.90 -0.30
CA ARG A 287 -19.77 6.58 -0.95
C ARG A 287 -20.00 6.73 -2.44
N PHE A 288 -19.54 5.75 -3.20
CA PHE A 288 -19.91 5.60 -4.60
C PHE A 288 -21.36 5.11 -4.70
N SER A 289 -22.07 5.57 -5.74
CA SER A 289 -23.36 5.05 -6.13
C SER A 289 -23.23 3.59 -6.55
N SER A 290 -24.15 2.76 -6.05
CA SER A 290 -24.32 1.35 -6.42
C SER A 290 -25.20 1.18 -7.65
#